data_AF-A0A177MS08-F1
#
_entry.id   AF-A0A177MS08-F1
#
_cell.length_a   1.000
_cell.length_b   1.000
_cell.length_c   1.000
_cell.angle_alpha   90.00
_cell.angle_beta   90.00
_cell.angle_gamma   90.00
#
_symmetry.space_group_name_H-M   'P 1'
#
loop_
_entity.id
_entity.type
_entity.pdbx_description
1 polymer ?
#
loop_
_entity_poly.entity_id
_entity_poly.type
_entity_poly.pdbx_seq_one_letter_code
_entity_poly.pdbx_strand_id
1 'polypeptide(L)'
;MSTLDEDLARLNFEYLMLARECARSNPEETAWRFGLDQAGIDRLAGMTQEQLREHAESSRAVIQLLPVYVPSNLPMVAYVNLLQPCITGTADASNAL
;
A
#
# COMPACT_ATOMS: atom_id res chain seq x y z
N MET A 1 5.03 5.94 26.38
CA MET A 1 5.21 5.65 24.95
C MET A 1 6.52 6.27 24.51
N SER A 2 7.26 5.65 23.61
CA SER A 2 8.47 6.28 23.08
C SER A 2 8.07 7.37 22.08
N THR A 3 8.89 8.43 21.93
CA THR A 3 8.65 9.48 20.92
C THR A 3 8.49 8.90 19.51
N LEU A 4 9.17 7.79 19.24
CA LEU A 4 9.08 7.05 17.99
C LEU A 4 7.68 6.46 17.74
N ASP A 5 7.03 5.93 18.78
CA ASP A 5 5.68 5.36 18.65
C ASP A 5 4.66 6.45 18.31
N GLU A 6 4.80 7.63 18.93
CA GLU A 6 3.94 8.79 18.67
C GLU A 6 4.16 9.34 17.26
N ASP A 7 5.41 9.45 16.83
CA ASP A 7 5.77 9.88 15.47
C ASP A 7 5.28 8.88 14.41
N LEU A 8 5.41 7.57 14.68
CA LEU A 8 4.89 6.52 13.80
C LEU A 8 3.36 6.56 13.72
N ALA A 9 2.67 6.71 14.85
CA ALA A 9 1.22 6.80 14.86
C ALA A 9 0.72 8.01 14.07
N ARG A 10 1.38 9.16 14.22
CA ARG A 10 1.07 10.35 13.44
C ARG A 10 1.29 10.12 11.94
N LEU A 11 2.45 9.59 11.57
CA LEU A 11 2.80 9.33 10.17
C LEU A 11 1.83 8.34 9.51
N ASN A 12 1.52 7.24 10.20
CA ASN A 12 0.56 6.25 9.73
C ASN A 12 -0.82 6.88 9.51
N PHE A 13 -1.27 7.72 10.43
CA PHE A 13 -2.57 8.37 10.33
C PHE A 13 -2.64 9.32 9.13
N GLU A 14 -1.63 10.17 8.96
CA GLU A 14 -1.55 11.10 7.83
C GLU A 14 -1.50 10.35 6.49
N TYR A 15 -0.75 9.25 6.41
CA TYR A 15 -0.68 8.42 5.20
C TYR A 15 -2.01 7.75 4.87
N LEU A 16 -2.68 7.14 5.85
CA LEU A 16 -3.98 6.49 5.67
C LEU A 16 -5.07 7.47 5.26
N MET A 17 -5.06 8.68 5.85
CA MET A 17 -5.97 9.76 5.46
C MET A 17 -5.77 10.17 4.01
N LEU A 18 -4.52 10.39 3.59
CA LEU A 18 -4.20 10.74 2.20
C LEU A 18 -4.64 9.64 1.23
N ALA A 19 -4.33 8.39 1.54
CA ALA A 19 -4.70 7.24 0.74
C ALA A 19 -6.23 7.09 0.62
N ARG A 20 -6.99 7.35 1.69
CA ARG A 20 -8.46 7.32 1.66
C ARG A 20 -9.05 8.41 0.76
N GLU A 21 -8.56 9.64 0.87
CA GLU A 21 -9.09 10.73 0.04
C GLU A 21 -8.75 10.52 -1.46
N CYS A 22 -7.59 9.91 -1.74
CA CYS A 22 -7.28 9.44 -3.08
C CYS A 22 -8.24 8.32 -3.51
N ALA A 23 -8.50 7.33 -2.66
CA ALA A 23 -9.41 6.21 -2.96
C ALA A 23 -10.82 6.67 -3.34
N ARG A 24 -11.32 7.72 -2.68
CA ARG A 24 -12.65 8.30 -2.93
C ARG A 24 -12.74 9.11 -4.21
N SER A 25 -11.64 9.70 -4.66
CA SER A 25 -11.60 10.63 -5.78
C SER A 25 -11.11 9.98 -7.07
N ASN A 26 -10.13 9.08 -6.97
CA ASN A 26 -9.48 8.43 -8.10
C ASN A 26 -8.91 7.05 -7.72
N PRO A 27 -9.71 5.97 -7.86
CA PRO A 27 -9.29 4.60 -7.59
C PRO A 27 -8.04 4.15 -8.38
N GLU A 28 -7.91 4.54 -9.66
CA GLU A 28 -6.77 4.16 -10.50
C GLU A 28 -5.45 4.77 -10.00
N GLU A 29 -5.49 6.06 -9.67
CA GLU A 29 -4.34 6.75 -9.08
C GLU A 29 -4.02 6.22 -7.68
N THR A 30 -5.04 5.74 -6.95
CA THR A 30 -4.83 5.11 -5.65
C THR A 30 -4.07 3.79 -5.78
N ALA A 31 -4.47 2.94 -6.73
CA ALA A 31 -3.75 1.70 -7.02
C ALA A 31 -2.29 1.99 -7.39
N TRP A 32 -2.05 3.01 -8.21
CA TRP A 32 -0.70 3.41 -8.62
C TRP A 32 0.15 3.94 -7.47
N ARG A 33 -0.37 4.89 -6.68
CA ARG A 33 0.41 5.61 -5.65
C ARG A 33 0.57 4.83 -4.35
N PHE A 34 -0.41 4.01 -4.00
CA PHE A 34 -0.48 3.32 -2.71
C PHE A 34 -0.39 1.79 -2.82
N GLY A 35 -0.35 1.24 -4.04
CA GLY A 35 -0.17 -0.20 -4.26
C GLY A 35 -1.36 -1.04 -3.77
N LEU A 36 -2.57 -0.47 -3.75
CA LEU A 36 -3.78 -1.14 -3.30
C LEU A 36 -4.51 -1.79 -4.48
N ASP A 37 -5.09 -2.97 -4.26
CA ASP A 37 -6.04 -3.59 -5.16
C ASP A 37 -7.45 -2.98 -4.98
N GLN A 38 -8.40 -3.34 -5.84
CA GLN A 38 -9.76 -2.78 -5.79
C GLN A 38 -10.44 -3.04 -4.44
N ALA A 39 -10.27 -4.23 -3.86
CA ALA A 39 -10.86 -4.56 -2.57
C ALA A 39 -10.26 -3.71 -1.43
N GLY A 40 -8.94 -3.46 -1.47
CA GLY A 40 -8.25 -2.56 -0.55
C GLY A 40 -8.70 -1.11 -0.71
N ILE A 41 -8.90 -0.64 -1.95
CA ILE A 41 -9.41 0.69 -2.26
C ILE A 41 -10.82 0.87 -1.70
N ASP A 42 -11.74 -0.05 -1.98
CA ASP A 42 -13.13 0.02 -1.53
C ASP A 42 -13.20 0.03 0.01
N ARG A 43 -12.41 -0.84 0.63
CA ARG A 43 -12.31 -0.91 2.09
C ARG A 43 -11.78 0.40 2.68
N LEU A 44 -10.70 0.94 2.11
CA LEU A 44 -10.08 2.17 2.59
C LEU A 44 -11.02 3.36 2.43
N ALA A 45 -11.67 3.50 1.27
CA ALA A 45 -12.65 4.56 0.99
C ALA A 45 -13.81 4.55 1.99
N GLY A 46 -14.23 3.37 2.44
CA GLY A 46 -15.30 3.15 3.42
C GLY A 46 -14.90 3.34 4.89
N MET A 47 -13.60 3.43 5.22
CA MET A 47 -13.15 3.56 6.60
C MET A 47 -13.48 4.93 7.21
N THR A 48 -13.96 4.92 8.45
CA THR A 48 -14.13 6.14 9.25
C THR A 48 -12.79 6.68 9.74
N GLN A 49 -12.76 7.92 10.20
CA GLN A 49 -11.54 8.51 10.75
C GLN A 49 -11.08 7.81 12.03
N GLU A 50 -12.01 7.32 12.85
CA GLU A 50 -11.73 6.54 14.05
C GLU A 50 -11.04 5.22 13.70
N GLN A 51 -11.56 4.49 12.72
CA GLN A 51 -10.94 3.24 12.25
C GLN A 51 -9.52 3.47 11.71
N LEU A 52 -9.30 4.58 10.98
CA LEU A 52 -7.95 4.94 10.53
C LEU A 52 -7.01 5.26 11.69
N ARG A 53 -7.52 5.89 12.76
CA ARG A 53 -6.75 6.19 13.98
C ARG A 53 -6.35 4.91 14.71
N GLU A 54 -7.27 3.97 14.87
CA GLU A 54 -6.98 2.65 15.44
C GLU A 54 -5.91 1.90 14.63
N HIS A 55 -6.00 1.95 13.29
CA HIS A 55 -4.98 1.35 12.42
C HIS A 55 -3.64 2.07 12.49
N ALA A 56 -3.64 3.38 12.76
CA ALA A 56 -2.43 4.19 12.83
C ALA A 56 -1.63 3.94 14.10
N GLU A 57 -2.27 3.61 15.22
CA GLU A 57 -1.65 3.30 16.52
C GLU A 57 -0.79 2.02 16.52
N SER A 58 -0.64 1.36 15.37
CA SER A 58 0.32 0.27 15.17
C SER A 58 1.77 0.73 15.38
N SER A 59 2.55 -0.05 16.15
CA SER A 59 4.01 0.13 16.29
C SER A 59 4.82 -0.18 15.02
N ARG A 60 4.15 -0.41 13.88
CA ARG A 60 4.75 -0.64 12.56
C ARG A 60 4.33 0.44 11.60
N ALA A 61 5.26 0.89 10.75
CA ALA A 61 4.93 1.72 9.61
C ALA A 61 3.95 0.98 8.67
N VAL A 62 2.86 1.65 8.31
CA VAL A 62 1.87 1.16 7.31
C VAL A 62 2.23 1.56 5.88
N ILE A 63 3.30 2.34 5.73
CA ILE A 63 3.79 2.89 4.45
C ILE A 63 4.71 1.87 3.77
N GLN A 64 4.50 1.67 2.47
CA GLN A 64 5.46 0.97 1.62
C GLN A 64 6.42 1.98 1.00
N LEU A 65 7.72 1.82 1.27
CA LEU A 65 8.75 2.62 0.61
C LEU A 65 8.92 2.12 -0.84
N LEU A 66 8.73 3.02 -1.80
CA LEU A 66 9.14 2.77 -3.17
C LEU A 66 10.68 2.70 -3.23
N PRO A 67 11.26 1.87 -4.12
CA PRO A 67 12.70 1.84 -4.31
C PRO A 67 13.22 3.25 -4.55
N VAL A 68 14.28 3.65 -3.86
CA VAL A 68 14.89 4.99 -3.99
C VAL A 68 15.43 5.23 -5.42
N TYR A 69 15.59 4.16 -6.19
CA TYR A 69 16.11 4.18 -7.56
C TYR A 69 15.06 3.69 -8.56
N VAL A 70 14.05 4.52 -8.81
CA VAL A 70 13.15 4.34 -9.97
C VAL A 70 13.54 5.38 -11.01
N PRO A 71 13.87 5.00 -12.26
CA PRO A 71 14.01 5.94 -13.35
C PRO A 71 12.73 6.78 -13.48
N SER A 72 12.85 8.09 -13.39
CA SER A 72 11.76 9.08 -13.31
C SER A 72 10.85 9.14 -14.54
N ASN A 73 11.07 8.26 -15.51
CA ASN A 73 10.47 8.23 -16.85
C ASN A 73 9.64 6.96 -17.12
N LEU A 74 9.39 6.11 -16.12
CA LEU A 74 8.52 4.95 -16.31
C LEU A 74 7.05 5.37 -16.29
N PRO A 75 6.28 5.09 -17.36
CA PRO A 75 4.87 5.46 -17.44
C PRO A 75 4.01 4.69 -16.43
N MET A 76 2.85 5.26 -16.10
CA MET A 76 1.90 4.72 -15.11
C MET A 76 1.43 3.29 -15.39
N VAL A 77 1.54 2.82 -16.63
CA VAL A 77 1.20 1.44 -17.02
C VAL A 77 2.30 0.42 -16.66
N ALA A 78 3.56 0.86 -16.57
CA ALA A 78 4.70 -0.04 -16.40
C ALA A 78 4.80 -0.62 -14.96
N TYR A 79 4.37 0.13 -13.95
CA TYR A 79 4.45 -0.27 -12.55
C TYR A 79 3.24 -1.07 -12.08
N VAL A 80 2.06 -0.89 -12.71
CA VAL A 80 0.90 -1.77 -12.51
C VAL A 80 1.28 -3.22 -12.81
N ASN A 81 2.11 -3.44 -13.85
CA ASN A 81 2.64 -4.75 -14.18
C ASN A 81 3.72 -5.25 -13.18
N LEU A 82 4.39 -4.36 -12.43
CA LEU A 82 5.38 -4.72 -11.40
C LEU A 82 4.75 -5.04 -10.04
N LEU A 83 3.54 -4.51 -9.78
CA LEU A 83 2.77 -4.77 -8.58
C LEU A 83 1.90 -6.03 -8.69
N GLN A 84 1.80 -6.65 -9.88
CA GLN A 84 1.28 -8.00 -9.98
C GLN A 84 2.18 -8.90 -9.12
N PRO A 85 1.64 -9.65 -8.16
CA PRO A 85 2.44 -10.59 -7.40
C PRO A 85 3.14 -11.46 -8.42
N CYS A 86 4.48 -11.49 -8.38
CA CYS A 86 5.24 -12.53 -9.03
C CYS A 86 4.71 -13.85 -8.44
N ILE A 87 3.73 -14.47 -9.07
CA ILE A 87 3.48 -15.88 -8.92
C ILE A 87 4.69 -16.53 -9.59
N THR A 88 5.84 -16.50 -8.92
CA THR A 88 6.86 -17.49 -9.15
C THR A 88 6.21 -18.79 -8.75
N GLY A 89 5.64 -19.48 -9.74
CA GLY A 89 5.14 -20.83 -9.60
C GLY A 89 6.24 -21.67 -8.94
N THR A 90 6.07 -21.95 -7.67
CA THR A 90 6.91 -22.89 -6.95
C THR A 90 6.59 -24.28 -7.46
N ALA A 91 7.62 -24.89 -8.05
CA ALA A 91 7.93 -26.31 -7.97
C ALA A 91 6.90 -27.31 -8.53
N ASP A 92 7.03 -27.62 -9.82
CA ASP A 92 6.85 -28.99 -10.31
C ASP A 92 8.17 -29.46 -10.95
N ALA A 93 9.14 -29.73 -10.09
CA ALA A 93 10.34 -30.49 -10.41
C ALA A 93 10.50 -31.62 -9.38
N SER A 94 9.54 -32.54 -9.36
CA SER A 94 9.73 -33.91 -8.84
C SER A 94 8.55 -34.78 -9.25
N ASN A 95 8.63 -35.33 -10.46
CA ASN A 95 8.07 -36.64 -10.77
C ASN A 95 9.03 -37.31 -11.76
N ALA A 96 10.15 -37.79 -11.21
CA ALA A 96 10.89 -38.87 -11.81
C ALA A 96 10.29 -40.17 -11.25
N LEU A 97 9.59 -40.90 -12.10
CA LEU A 97 9.34 -42.34 -11.98
C LEU A 97 10.14 -43.03 -13.08
#